data_AF-A0A7S0JDD5-F1
#
_entry.id   AF-A0A7S0JDD5-F1
#
_cell.length_a   1.000
_cell.length_b   1.000
_cell.length_c   1.000
_cell.angle_alpha   90.00
_cell.angle_beta   90.00
_cell.angle_gamma   90.00
#
_symmetry.space_group_name_H-M   'P 1'
#
loop_
_entity.id
_entity.type
_entity.pdbx_description
1 polymer ?
#
loop_
_entity_poly.entity_id
_entity_poly.type
_entity_poly.pdbx_seq_one_letter_code
_entity_poly.pdbx_strand_id
1 'polypeptide(L)'
;MRRGAEEARVFPGILQYPLRMVKLLQDHGITPLLVFDGGVLPAKREANRFRTEERARNKAEGEQLLREGELERAKEKFRKALSVSPTMCHQLVQHLKAMNVRFVVAPYEADAQLAFLVRERHALAAISEDSDLLAYGCRRVLYKLNEHSAEGGFVRFDDL
;
A
#
# COMPACT_ATOMS: atom_id res chain seq x y z
N MET A 1 -16.86 -34.09 11.83
CA MET A 1 -17.19 -32.70 11.43
C MET A 1 -15.91 -31.87 11.36
N ARG A 2 -15.28 -31.79 10.19
CA ARG A 2 -14.19 -30.83 9.93
C ARG A 2 -14.80 -29.71 9.10
N ARG A 3 -14.87 -28.50 9.66
CA ARG A 3 -15.36 -27.31 8.96
C ARG A 3 -14.40 -27.04 7.80
N GLY A 4 -14.93 -26.96 6.59
CA GLY A 4 -14.18 -26.52 5.43
C GLY A 4 -13.64 -25.12 5.71
N ALA A 5 -12.31 -24.99 5.63
CA ALA A 5 -11.70 -23.69 5.48
C ALA A 5 -12.15 -23.19 4.11
N GLU A 6 -13.04 -22.20 4.13
CA GLU A 6 -13.36 -21.38 2.99
C GLU A 6 -12.02 -20.82 2.48
N GLU A 7 -11.54 -21.33 1.34
CA GLU A 7 -10.37 -20.79 0.65
C GLU A 7 -10.68 -19.33 0.37
N ALA A 8 -10.16 -18.45 1.23
CA ALA A 8 -10.24 -17.02 1.05
C ALA A 8 -9.74 -16.73 -0.37
N ARG A 9 -10.64 -16.28 -1.25
CA ARG A 9 -10.30 -15.90 -2.63
C ARG A 9 -9.03 -15.07 -2.60
N VAL A 10 -7.93 -15.69 -3.02
CA VAL A 10 -6.67 -14.99 -3.25
C VAL A 10 -7.00 -14.04 -4.39
N PHE A 11 -6.98 -12.74 -4.16
CA PHE A 11 -7.02 -11.77 -5.25
C PHE A 11 -5.61 -11.71 -5.84
N PRO A 12 -5.29 -12.49 -6.88
CA PRO A 12 -3.90 -12.79 -7.22
C PRO A 12 -3.19 -11.53 -7.70
N GLY A 13 -3.92 -10.59 -8.33
CA GLY A 13 -3.33 -9.39 -8.90
C GLY A 13 -2.83 -8.36 -7.88
N ILE A 14 -3.54 -8.15 -6.77
CA ILE A 14 -3.23 -7.02 -5.88
C ILE A 14 -2.04 -7.30 -4.95
N LEU A 15 -1.77 -8.57 -4.67
CA LEU A 15 -0.62 -9.00 -3.87
C LEU A 15 0.65 -9.14 -4.71
N GLN A 16 0.54 -9.27 -6.03
CA GLN A 16 1.71 -9.42 -6.92
C GLN A 16 2.63 -8.22 -6.85
N TYR A 17 2.09 -7.01 -6.93
CA TYR A 17 2.89 -5.79 -6.91
C TYR A 17 3.79 -5.69 -5.66
N PRO A 18 3.26 -5.71 -4.41
CA PRO A 18 4.11 -5.59 -3.23
C PRO A 18 5.12 -6.74 -3.09
N LEU A 19 4.75 -7.97 -3.49
CA LEU A 19 5.67 -9.11 -3.46
C LEU A 19 6.80 -8.99 -4.49
N ARG A 20 6.52 -8.46 -5.69
CA ARG A 20 7.56 -8.15 -6.69
C ARG A 20 8.52 -7.08 -6.17
N MET A 21 8.01 -6.04 -5.52
CA MET A 21 8.86 -4.99 -4.92
C MET A 21 9.78 -5.57 -3.83
N VAL A 22 9.24 -6.42 -2.96
CA VAL A 22 10.04 -7.14 -1.94
C VAL A 22 11.14 -7.95 -2.61
N LYS A 23 10.79 -8.73 -3.63
CA LYS A 23 11.75 -9.58 -4.34
C LYS A 23 12.82 -8.76 -5.06
N LEU A 24 12.43 -7.68 -5.72
CA LEU A 24 13.34 -6.73 -6.36
C LEU A 24 14.40 -6.24 -5.38
N LEU A 25 13.99 -5.80 -4.18
CA LEU A 25 14.91 -5.32 -3.15
C LEU A 25 15.86 -6.43 -2.67
N GLN A 26 15.32 -7.62 -2.40
CA GLN A 26 16.13 -8.78 -1.98
C GLN A 26 17.16 -9.20 -3.04
N ASP A 27 16.78 -9.19 -4.32
CA ASP A 27 17.65 -9.55 -5.43
C ASP A 27 18.81 -8.56 -5.59
N HIS A 28 18.64 -7.32 -5.12
CA HIS A 28 19.70 -6.30 -5.05
C HIS A 28 20.42 -6.27 -3.68
N GLY A 29 20.23 -7.28 -2.83
CA GLY A 29 20.88 -7.38 -1.51
C GLY A 29 20.36 -6.40 -0.46
N ILE A 30 19.20 -5.77 -0.70
CA ILE A 30 18.56 -4.84 0.24
C ILE A 30 17.64 -5.65 1.15
N THR A 31 17.68 -5.35 2.46
CA THR A 31 16.76 -5.96 3.44
C THR A 31 15.49 -5.10 3.58
N PRO A 32 14.34 -5.52 3.02
CA PRO A 32 13.11 -4.75 3.14
C PRO A 32 12.51 -4.81 4.56
N LEU A 33 11.87 -3.71 4.95
CA LEU A 33 10.98 -3.60 6.10
C LEU A 33 9.68 -2.93 5.62
N LEU A 34 8.56 -3.64 5.66
CA LEU A 34 7.28 -3.10 5.23
C LEU A 34 6.58 -2.39 6.40
N VAL A 35 5.97 -1.24 6.11
CA VAL A 35 5.21 -0.47 7.10
C VAL A 35 3.76 -0.41 6.63
N PHE A 36 2.84 -0.82 7.50
CA PHE A 36 1.40 -0.77 7.26
C PHE A 36 0.77 0.35 8.09
N ASP A 37 -0.27 0.99 7.57
CA ASP A 37 -1.14 1.85 8.38
C ASP A 37 -1.79 1.05 9.51
N GLY A 38 -2.01 1.71 10.64
CA GLY A 38 -2.77 1.19 11.77
C GLY A 38 -4.07 1.94 11.99
N GLY A 39 -4.17 2.63 13.13
CA GLY A 39 -5.39 3.32 13.55
C GLY A 39 -5.76 4.49 12.65
N VAL A 40 -7.04 4.84 12.64
CA VAL A 40 -7.52 6.04 11.93
C VAL A 40 -7.12 7.30 12.70
N LEU A 41 -6.34 8.17 12.07
CA LEU A 41 -6.00 9.47 12.63
C LEU A 41 -7.26 10.36 12.75
N PRO A 42 -7.56 10.94 13.93
CA PRO A 42 -8.75 11.78 14.11
C PRO A 42 -8.83 12.94 13.11
N ALA A 43 -7.70 13.57 12.79
CA ALA A 43 -7.60 14.66 11.83
C ALA A 43 -7.97 14.27 10.39
N LYS A 44 -7.89 12.98 10.02
CA LYS A 44 -8.25 12.46 8.69
C LYS A 44 -9.65 11.85 8.61
N ARG A 45 -10.45 11.89 9.69
CA ARG A 45 -11.79 11.28 9.72
C ARG A 45 -12.70 11.78 8.60
N GLU A 46 -12.71 13.09 8.36
CA GLU A 46 -13.54 13.69 7.32
C GLU A 46 -13.07 13.31 5.90
N ALA A 47 -11.78 13.43 5.63
CA ALA A 47 -11.20 13.00 4.34
C ALA A 47 -11.46 11.50 4.08
N ASN A 48 -11.33 10.65 5.10
CA ASN A 48 -11.61 9.22 5.01
C ASN A 48 -13.10 8.92 4.78
N ARG A 49 -14.00 9.70 5.40
CA ARG A 49 -15.45 9.63 5.16
C ARG A 49 -15.76 9.94 3.71
N PHE A 50 -15.26 11.07 3.19
CA PHE A 50 -15.44 11.46 1.78
C PHE A 50 -14.88 10.40 0.82
N ARG A 51 -13.67 9.88 1.07
CA ARG A 51 -13.08 8.79 0.28
C ARG A 51 -13.94 7.52 0.30
N THR A 52 -14.61 7.22 1.42
CA THR A 52 -15.48 6.06 1.55
C THR A 52 -16.78 6.25 0.78
N GLU A 53 -17.40 7.43 0.89
CA GLU A 53 -18.60 7.81 0.14
C GLU A 53 -18.35 7.81 -1.37
N GLU A 54 -17.24 8.39 -1.82
CA GLU A 54 -16.82 8.39 -3.23
C GLU A 54 -16.64 6.97 -3.76
N ARG A 55 -16.00 6.08 -2.99
CA ARG A 55 -15.83 4.67 -3.38
C ARG A 55 -17.16 3.94 -3.48
N ALA A 56 -18.08 4.17 -2.53
CA ALA A 56 -19.42 3.60 -2.57
C ALA A 56 -20.21 4.07 -3.80
N ARG A 57 -20.15 5.37 -4.12
CA ARG A 57 -20.79 5.93 -5.32
C ARG A 57 -20.23 5.33 -6.60
N ASN A 58 -18.90 5.29 -6.74
CA ASN A 58 -18.25 4.70 -7.91
C ASN A 58 -18.58 3.21 -8.05
N LYS A 59 -18.69 2.47 -6.93
CA LYS A 59 -19.12 1.06 -6.98
C LYS A 59 -20.54 0.91 -7.52
N ALA A 60 -21.50 1.68 -6.99
CA ALA A 60 -22.90 1.62 -7.40
C ALA A 60 -23.07 1.98 -8.89
N GLU A 61 -22.38 3.03 -9.35
CA GLU A 61 -22.39 3.44 -10.75
C GLU A 61 -21.73 2.39 -11.67
N GLY A 62 -20.61 1.79 -11.23
CA GLY A 62 -19.97 0.69 -11.96
C GLY A 62 -20.88 -0.54 -12.09
N GLU A 63 -21.61 -0.90 -11.04
CA GLU A 63 -22.60 -1.99 -11.08
C GLU A 63 -23.77 -1.69 -12.02
N GLN A 64 -24.20 -0.43 -12.10
CA GLN A 64 -25.23 -0.01 -13.05
C GLN A 64 -24.74 -0.12 -14.49
N LEU A 65 -23.58 0.46 -14.81
CA LEU A 65 -22.97 0.39 -16.14
C LEU A 65 -22.73 -1.07 -16.57
N LEU A 66 -22.35 -1.93 -15.64
CA LEU A 66 -22.18 -3.36 -15.90
C LEU A 66 -23.51 -4.03 -16.30
N ARG A 67 -24.63 -3.68 -15.65
CA ARG A 67 -25.97 -4.17 -16.03
C ARG A 67 -26.43 -3.65 -17.39
N GLU A 68 -25.98 -2.47 -17.77
CA GLU A 68 -26.27 -1.83 -19.06
C GLU A 68 -25.36 -2.34 -20.20
N GLY A 69 -24.38 -3.20 -19.90
CA GLY A 69 -23.45 -3.75 -20.90
C GLY A 69 -22.23 -2.86 -21.19
N GLU A 70 -22.07 -1.75 -20.49
CA GLU A 70 -21.03 -0.74 -20.67
C GLU A 70 -19.72 -1.13 -19.95
N LEU A 71 -19.09 -2.22 -20.42
CA LEU A 71 -17.99 -2.90 -19.71
C LEU A 71 -16.78 -2.01 -19.40
N GLU A 72 -16.29 -1.22 -20.36
CA GLU A 72 -15.09 -0.40 -20.13
C GLU A 72 -15.34 0.73 -19.13
N ARG A 73 -16.49 1.40 -19.23
CA ARG A 73 -16.91 2.44 -18.29
C ARG A 73 -17.13 1.86 -16.88
N ALA A 74 -17.73 0.67 -16.78
CA ALA A 74 -17.88 -0.04 -15.52
C ALA A 74 -16.52 -0.34 -14.88
N LYS A 75 -15.54 -0.84 -15.66
CA LYS A 75 -14.17 -1.12 -15.17
C LYS A 75 -13.50 0.14 -14.62
N GLU A 76 -13.61 1.28 -15.28
CA GLU A 76 -13.07 2.55 -14.77
C GLU A 76 -13.66 2.93 -13.41
N LYS A 77 -14.98 2.77 -13.25
CA LYS A 77 -15.67 3.03 -11.98
C LYS A 77 -15.24 2.06 -10.89
N PHE A 78 -15.10 0.77 -11.21
CA PHE A 78 -14.59 -0.22 -10.26
C PHE A 78 -13.15 0.06 -9.83
N ARG A 79 -12.27 0.51 -10.74
CA ARG A 79 -10.90 0.94 -10.38
C ARG A 79 -10.91 2.07 -9.35
N LYS A 80 -11.79 3.07 -9.52
CA LYS A 80 -11.97 4.17 -8.56
C LYS A 80 -12.62 3.75 -7.24
N ALA A 81 -13.34 2.62 -7.24
CA ALA A 81 -13.98 2.08 -6.05
C ALA A 81 -13.06 1.18 -5.20
N LEU A 82 -11.85 0.87 -5.67
CA LEU A 82 -10.93 -0.03 -4.97
C LEU A 82 -10.59 0.49 -3.57
N SER A 83 -10.62 -0.42 -2.60
CA SER A 83 -10.17 -0.19 -1.24
C SER A 83 -9.25 -1.33 -0.84
N VAL A 84 -8.15 -1.00 -0.18
CA VAL A 84 -7.36 -2.00 0.54
C VAL A 84 -8.19 -2.47 1.74
N SER A 85 -8.42 -3.78 1.83
CA SER A 85 -9.19 -4.38 2.92
C SER A 85 -8.26 -4.99 3.98
N PRO A 86 -8.71 -5.13 5.25
CA PRO A 86 -7.96 -5.83 6.27
C PRO A 86 -7.57 -7.26 5.86
N THR A 87 -8.43 -7.95 5.09
CA THR A 87 -8.15 -9.29 4.55
C THR A 87 -6.96 -9.28 3.59
N MET A 88 -6.87 -8.27 2.71
CA MET A 88 -5.73 -8.13 1.79
C MET A 88 -4.43 -7.88 2.55
N CYS A 89 -4.45 -6.98 3.56
CA CYS A 89 -3.28 -6.74 4.41
C CYS A 89 -2.87 -8.01 5.14
N HIS A 90 -3.84 -8.77 5.68
CA HIS A 90 -3.58 -10.03 6.36
C HIS A 90 -2.94 -11.06 5.42
N GLN A 91 -3.47 -11.22 4.20
CA GLN A 91 -2.90 -12.12 3.21
C GLN A 91 -1.45 -11.73 2.87
N LEU A 92 -1.19 -10.43 2.64
CA LEU A 92 0.17 -9.95 2.39
C LEU A 92 1.10 -10.29 3.57
N VAL A 93 0.67 -10.03 4.80
CA VAL A 93 1.44 -10.36 6.02
C VAL A 93 1.77 -11.86 6.09
N GLN A 94 0.86 -12.75 5.73
CA GLN A 94 1.17 -14.20 5.70
C GLN A 94 2.27 -14.52 4.69
N HIS A 95 2.23 -13.92 3.50
CA HIS A 95 3.29 -14.09 2.51
C HIS A 95 4.63 -13.52 3.01
N LEU A 96 4.65 -12.33 3.62
CA LEU A 96 5.87 -11.74 4.17
C LEU A 96 6.48 -12.62 5.26
N LYS A 97 5.67 -13.21 6.14
CA LYS A 97 6.14 -14.17 7.16
C LYS A 97 6.77 -15.40 6.51
N ALA A 98 6.13 -15.99 5.50
CA ALA A 98 6.69 -17.13 4.78
C ALA A 98 8.02 -16.80 4.08
N MET A 99 8.20 -15.56 3.65
CA MET A 99 9.44 -15.04 3.04
C MET A 99 10.49 -14.56 4.06
N ASN A 100 10.22 -14.65 5.37
CA ASN A 100 11.03 -14.07 6.45
C ASN A 100 11.31 -12.56 6.28
N VAL A 101 10.33 -11.82 5.74
CA VAL A 101 10.41 -10.37 5.56
C VAL A 101 9.80 -9.67 6.76
N ARG A 102 10.53 -8.69 7.29
CA ARG A 102 10.07 -7.91 8.45
C ARG A 102 8.98 -6.93 8.05
N PHE A 103 8.04 -6.70 8.95
CA PHE A 103 7.03 -5.66 8.82
C PHE A 103 6.68 -5.06 10.18
N VAL A 104 6.09 -3.87 10.15
CA VAL A 104 5.53 -3.18 11.31
C VAL A 104 4.18 -2.57 10.94
N VAL A 105 3.26 -2.52 11.90
CA VAL A 105 2.01 -1.76 11.77
C VAL A 105 2.20 -0.48 12.57
N ALA A 106 2.07 0.66 11.89
CA ALA A 106 2.18 1.98 12.52
C ALA A 106 1.04 2.18 13.54
N PRO A 107 1.21 3.05 14.56
CA PRO A 107 0.11 3.41 15.45
C PRO A 107 -1.05 4.07 14.68
N TYR A 108 -0.73 4.89 13.68
CA TYR A 108 -1.66 5.55 12.79
C TYR A 108 -1.16 5.45 11.35
N GLU A 109 -0.42 6.44 10.85
CA GLU A 109 -0.02 6.50 9.44
C GLU A 109 1.37 5.90 9.18
N ALA A 110 1.48 5.15 8.09
CA ALA A 110 2.72 4.57 7.63
C ALA A 110 3.78 5.64 7.33
N ASP A 111 3.38 6.80 6.78
CA ASP A 111 4.29 7.88 6.42
C ASP A 111 5.08 8.42 7.62
N ALA A 112 4.37 8.69 8.71
CA ALA A 112 4.99 9.14 9.96
C ALA A 112 5.94 8.06 10.53
N GLN A 113 5.54 6.79 10.45
CA GLN A 113 6.35 5.68 10.93
C GLN A 113 7.60 5.47 10.06
N LEU A 114 7.50 5.61 8.74
CA LEU A 114 8.62 5.55 7.79
C LEU A 114 9.61 6.68 8.08
N ALA A 115 9.13 7.92 8.19
CA ALA A 115 9.96 9.08 8.49
C ALA A 115 10.71 8.91 9.82
N PHE A 116 10.04 8.41 10.85
CA PHE A 116 10.66 8.07 12.14
C PHE A 116 11.76 7.03 11.98
N LEU A 117 11.50 5.90 11.32
CA LEU A 117 12.47 4.82 11.15
C LEU A 117 13.73 5.29 10.42
N VAL A 118 13.59 6.17 9.42
CA VAL A 118 14.73 6.74 8.69
C VAL A 118 15.48 7.76 9.55
N ARG A 119 14.78 8.63 10.28
CA ARG A 119 15.40 9.66 11.13
C ARG A 119 16.18 9.07 12.29
N GLU A 120 15.63 8.04 12.94
CA GLU A 120 16.27 7.32 14.06
C GLU A 120 17.26 6.24 13.58
N ARG A 121 17.55 6.18 12.27
CA ARG A 121 18.53 5.27 11.66
C ARG A 121 18.21 3.78 11.83
N HIS A 122 16.94 3.44 12.06
CA HIS A 122 16.47 2.05 11.96
C HIS A 122 16.34 1.58 10.51
N ALA A 123 16.20 2.51 9.56
CA ALA A 123 16.21 2.28 8.12
C ALA A 123 17.11 3.29 7.40
N LEU A 124 17.66 2.91 6.24
CA LEU A 124 18.54 3.78 5.45
C LEU A 124 17.77 4.86 4.68
N ALA A 125 16.64 4.48 4.09
CA ALA A 125 15.77 5.33 3.29
C ALA A 125 14.35 4.74 3.31
N ALA A 126 13.36 5.59 3.04
CA ALA A 126 11.98 5.17 2.79
C ALA A 126 11.74 5.04 1.28
N ILE A 127 10.86 4.13 0.89
CA ILE A 127 10.35 4.01 -0.49
C ILE A 127 8.87 4.34 -0.43
N SER A 128 8.42 5.32 -1.20
CA SER A 128 7.00 5.70 -1.27
C SER A 128 6.72 6.41 -2.59
N GLU A 129 5.46 6.43 -3.00
CA GLU A 129 4.97 7.31 -4.06
C GLU A 129 4.47 8.66 -3.51
N ASP A 130 4.30 8.75 -2.18
CA ASP A 130 3.70 9.90 -1.52
C ASP A 130 4.72 10.97 -1.12
N SER A 131 4.57 12.18 -1.67
CA SER A 131 5.41 13.34 -1.34
C SER A 131 5.34 13.75 0.13
N ASP A 132 4.30 13.34 0.86
CA ASP A 132 4.07 13.70 2.25
C ASP A 132 5.23 13.27 3.18
N LEU A 133 6.02 12.26 2.80
CA LEU A 133 7.20 11.84 3.57
C LEU A 133 8.19 12.97 3.84
N LEU A 134 8.37 13.91 2.91
CA LEU A 134 9.25 15.06 3.13
C LEU A 134 8.65 16.02 4.17
N ALA A 135 7.33 16.23 4.17
CA ALA A 135 6.64 17.04 5.17
C ALA A 135 6.73 16.41 6.58
N TYR A 136 6.80 15.08 6.67
CA TYR A 136 7.10 14.36 7.91
C TYR A 136 8.58 14.41 8.33
N GLY A 137 9.45 15.06 7.55
CA GLY A 137 10.88 15.20 7.83
C GLY A 137 11.69 13.92 7.55
N CYS A 138 11.24 13.08 6.62
CA CYS A 138 11.99 11.90 6.20
C CYS A 138 13.25 12.32 5.45
N ARG A 139 14.44 11.97 5.98
CA ARG A 139 15.72 12.48 5.46
C ARG A 139 16.11 11.94 4.09
N ARG A 140 15.68 10.72 3.75
CA ARG A 140 16.08 10.00 2.53
C ARG A 140 14.88 9.25 1.99
N VAL A 141 14.43 9.60 0.80
CA VAL A 141 13.26 8.99 0.17
C VAL A 141 13.60 8.60 -1.26
N LEU A 142 13.24 7.37 -1.65
CA LEU A 142 13.26 6.89 -3.01
C LEU A 142 11.82 6.88 -3.54
N TYR A 143 11.54 7.81 -4.45
CA TYR A 143 10.25 7.98 -5.10
C TYR A 143 10.17 7.21 -6.41
N LYS A 144 8.97 6.75 -6.78
CA LYS A 144 8.69 6.20 -8.12
C LYS A 144 9.59 5.03 -8.48
N LEU A 145 9.88 4.14 -7.52
CA LEU A 145 10.72 2.97 -7.77
C LEU A 145 9.98 1.98 -8.68
N ASN A 146 10.49 1.80 -9.89
CA ASN A 146 9.89 0.95 -10.89
C ASN A 146 10.23 -0.53 -10.66
N GLU A 147 9.24 -1.42 -10.68
CA GLU A 147 9.45 -2.86 -10.42
C GLU A 147 10.24 -3.61 -11.52
N HIS A 148 10.39 -3.01 -12.70
CA HIS A 148 11.04 -3.62 -13.86
C HIS A 148 12.42 -3.04 -14.14
N SER A 149 12.57 -1.72 -14.12
CA SER A 149 13.87 -1.07 -14.35
C SER A 149 14.72 -0.95 -13.09
N ALA A 150 14.14 -1.12 -11.90
CA ALA A 150 14.79 -0.86 -10.61
C ALA A 150 15.26 0.59 -10.42
N GLU A 151 14.71 1.53 -11.18
CA GLU A 151 15.05 2.95 -11.13
C GLU A 151 13.99 3.73 -10.37
N GLY A 152 14.41 4.78 -9.67
CA GLY A 152 13.56 5.71 -8.96
C GLY A 152 14.27 7.03 -8.68
N GLY A 153 13.51 8.07 -8.33
CA GLY A 153 14.04 9.37 -7.96
C GLY A 153 14.45 9.41 -6.50
N PHE A 154 15.74 9.58 -6.22
CA PHE A 154 16.23 9.68 -4.84
C PHE A 154 16.30 11.14 -4.39
N VAL A 155 15.67 11.45 -3.26
CA VAL A 155 15.66 12.77 -2.64
C VAL A 155 16.27 12.69 -1.25
N ARG A 156 17.17 13.63 -0.97
CA ARG A 156 17.71 13.87 0.37
C ARG A 156 17.12 15.17 0.88
N PHE A 157 16.52 15.13 2.06
CA PHE A 157 15.89 16.30 2.66
C PHE A 157 16.89 17.45 2.88
N ASP A 158 18.15 17.12 3.20
CA ASP A 158 19.21 18.11 3.43
C ASP A 158 19.64 18.86 2.15
N ASP A 159 19.21 18.40 0.97
CA ASP A 159 19.53 19.00 -0.34
C ASP A 159 18.40 19.91 -0.87
N LEU A 160 17.30 20.04 -0.13
CA LEU A 160 16.13 20.88 -0.44
C LEU A 160 16.28 22.28 0.16
#